data_AF-A0A970DVR5-F1
#
_entry.id   AF-A0A970DVR5-F1
#
_cell.length_a   1.000
_cell.length_b   1.000
_cell.length_c   1.000
_cell.angle_alpha   90.00
_cell.angle_beta   90.00
_cell.angle_gamma   90.00
#
_symmetry.space_group_name_H-M   'P 1'
#
loop_
_entity.id
_entity.type
_entity.pdbx_description
1 polymer ?
#
loop_
_entity_poly.entity_id
_entity_poly.type
_entity_poly.pdbx_seq_one_letter_code
_entity_poly.pdbx_strand_id
1 'polypeptide(L)'
;MIGSSKEVAAAALKMAISRSREEERAFKEMLQAEGIQAAAVDFGGEMMQSVKTIIERAVVAAKREFLVDDTHMGEGAVAGATHEALQQIIPKAFGLNLGGKIGLARRGEHLSIAVFCAVGLLHLNEVAVGLGHRAIK
;
A
#
# COMPACT_ATOMS: atom_id res chain seq x y z
N MET A 1 11.55 3.67 22.71
CA MET A 1 10.62 2.81 21.94
C MET A 1 11.02 2.92 20.48
N ILE A 2 11.59 1.85 19.91
CA ILE A 2 11.78 1.72 18.47
C ILE A 2 10.39 1.92 17.84
N GLY A 3 10.25 2.90 16.95
CA GLY A 3 8.95 3.29 16.42
C GLY A 3 8.14 2.07 15.98
N SER A 4 6.99 1.84 16.60
CA SER A 4 6.34 0.52 16.56
C SER A 4 5.93 0.14 15.14
N SER A 5 6.12 -1.13 14.76
CA SER A 5 5.61 -1.68 13.49
C SER A 5 4.13 -1.38 13.25
N LYS A 6 3.36 -1.24 14.33
CA LYS A 6 1.94 -0.85 14.32
C LYS A 6 1.71 0.58 13.83
N GLU A 7 2.55 1.54 14.23
CA GLU A 7 2.44 2.93 13.74
C GLU A 7 2.72 3.01 12.24
N VAL A 8 3.70 2.25 11.73
CA VAL A 8 3.97 2.19 10.29
C VAL A 8 2.81 1.55 9.53
N ALA A 9 2.21 0.49 10.07
CA ALA A 9 1.01 -0.12 9.49
C ALA A 9 -0.18 0.86 9.47
N ALA A 10 -0.40 1.61 10.56
CA ALA A 10 -1.44 2.63 10.63
C ALA A 10 -1.19 3.78 9.64
N ALA A 11 0.06 4.21 9.47
CA ALA A 11 0.44 5.20 8.47
C ALA A 11 0.17 4.72 7.04
N ALA A 12 0.51 3.46 6.71
CA ALA A 12 0.19 2.88 5.41
C ALA A 12 -1.33 2.84 5.16
N LEU A 13 -2.12 2.44 6.15
CA LEU A 13 -3.59 2.47 6.06
C LEU A 13 -4.11 3.89 5.84
N LYS A 14 -3.57 4.88 6.57
CA LYS A 14 -3.93 6.29 6.42
C LYS A 14 -3.68 6.80 5.00
N MET A 15 -2.58 6.40 4.39
CA MET A 15 -2.31 6.70 2.99
C MET A 15 -3.31 6.03 2.04
N ALA A 16 -3.65 4.76 2.27
CA ALA A 16 -4.56 3.99 1.44
C ALA A 16 -6.01 4.54 1.45
N ILE A 17 -6.46 5.12 2.56
CA ILE A 17 -7.82 5.70 2.68
C ILE A 17 -7.93 7.15 2.18
N SER A 18 -6.82 7.77 1.75
CA SER A 18 -6.86 9.15 1.24
C SER A 18 -7.73 9.23 -0.01
N ARG A 19 -8.57 10.28 -0.11
CA ARG A 19 -9.58 10.44 -1.17
C ARG A 19 -9.12 11.35 -2.29
N SER A 20 -8.18 12.24 -2.01
CA SER A 20 -7.67 13.22 -2.99
C SER A 20 -6.16 13.36 -2.90
N ARG A 21 -5.57 14.03 -3.90
CA ARG A 21 -4.13 14.32 -3.91
C ARG A 21 -3.74 15.32 -2.82
N GLU A 22 -4.66 16.22 -2.45
CA GLU A 22 -4.47 17.17 -1.36
C GLU A 22 -4.44 16.46 0.00
N GLU A 23 -5.36 15.52 0.23
CA GLU A 23 -5.39 14.70 1.46
C GLU A 23 -4.15 13.80 1.53
N GLU A 24 -3.71 13.21 0.41
CA GLU A 24 -2.45 12.47 0.32
C GLU A 24 -1.26 13.34 0.73
N ARG A 25 -1.16 14.57 0.19
CA ARG A 25 -0.07 15.49 0.52
C ARG A 25 -0.08 15.88 2.00
N ALA A 26 -1.25 16.21 2.54
CA ALA A 26 -1.40 16.54 3.95
C ALA A 26 -0.99 15.38 4.87
N PHE A 27 -1.37 14.15 4.53
CA PHE A 27 -0.96 12.97 5.29
C PHE A 27 0.53 12.69 5.18
N LYS A 28 1.14 12.86 3.99
CA LYS A 28 2.60 12.75 3.83
C LYS A 28 3.34 13.76 4.70
N GLU A 29 2.94 15.03 4.68
CA GLU A 29 3.58 16.08 5.49
C GLU A 29 3.48 15.79 6.98
N MET A 30 2.30 15.37 7.45
CA MET A 30 2.06 15.00 8.85
C MET A 30 2.90 13.78 9.26
N LEU A 31 2.91 12.71 8.46
CA LEU A 31 3.68 11.49 8.75
C LEU A 31 5.19 11.78 8.71
N GLN A 32 5.64 12.64 7.81
CA GLN A 32 7.03 13.06 7.73
C GLN A 32 7.48 13.79 9.00
N ALA A 33 6.61 14.61 9.60
CA ALA A 33 6.88 15.26 10.89
C ALA A 33 7.01 14.25 12.05
N GLU A 34 6.37 13.09 11.94
CA GLU A 34 6.48 11.95 12.86
C GLU A 34 7.65 10.99 12.52
N GLY A 35 8.44 11.33 11.48
CA GLY A 35 9.58 10.54 11.01
C GLY A 35 9.18 9.28 10.23
N ILE A 36 7.96 9.24 9.67
CA ILE A 36 7.45 8.15 8.84
C ILE A 36 7.42 8.61 7.37
N GLN A 37 8.21 7.96 6.52
CA GLN A 37 8.14 8.16 5.08
C GLN A 37 6.94 7.43 4.52
N ALA A 38 6.20 8.04 3.60
CA ALA A 38 4.96 7.48 3.11
C ALA A 38 4.71 7.77 1.63
N ALA A 39 4.05 6.83 0.95
CA ALA A 39 3.65 6.94 -0.45
C ALA A 39 2.25 6.40 -0.64
N ALA A 40 1.59 6.81 -1.73
CA ALA A 40 0.33 6.20 -2.14
C ALA A 40 0.26 6.02 -3.67
N VAL A 41 -0.50 5.02 -4.10
CA VAL A 41 -0.69 4.69 -5.51
C VAL A 41 -2.11 4.25 -5.80
N ASP A 42 -2.76 4.91 -6.75
CA ASP A 42 -4.08 4.51 -7.24
C ASP A 42 -4.00 3.32 -8.21
N PHE A 43 -5.00 2.46 -8.15
CA PHE A 43 -5.18 1.35 -9.08
C PHE A 43 -6.66 1.10 -9.39
N GLY A 44 -6.90 0.45 -10.52
CA GLY A 44 -8.21 -0.06 -10.88
C GLY A 44 -8.12 -1.03 -12.04
N GLY A 45 -9.11 -1.91 -12.15
CA GLY A 45 -9.20 -2.92 -13.20
C GLY A 45 -9.66 -4.27 -12.66
N GLU A 46 -9.57 -5.29 -13.52
CA GLU A 46 -9.92 -6.67 -13.15
C GLU A 46 -8.83 -7.26 -12.24
N MET A 47 -9.22 -7.91 -11.13
CA MET A 47 -8.28 -8.40 -10.12
C MET A 47 -7.14 -9.21 -10.70
N MET A 48 -7.48 -10.27 -11.42
CA MET A 48 -6.52 -11.26 -11.88
C MET A 48 -5.51 -10.69 -12.86
N GLN A 49 -5.94 -9.71 -13.66
CA GLN A 49 -5.08 -9.05 -14.65
C GLN A 49 -4.24 -7.93 -14.01
N SER A 50 -4.73 -7.31 -12.93
CA SER A 50 -4.11 -6.13 -12.33
C SER A 50 -3.05 -6.44 -11.27
N VAL A 51 -2.99 -7.67 -10.72
CA VAL A 51 -2.05 -8.01 -9.61
C VAL A 51 -0.60 -7.62 -9.93
N LYS A 52 -0.11 -8.00 -11.12
CA LYS A 52 1.27 -7.70 -11.53
C LYS A 52 1.52 -6.19 -11.59
N THR A 53 0.62 -5.45 -12.24
CA THR A 53 0.74 -3.99 -12.39
C THR A 53 0.64 -3.27 -11.06
N ILE A 54 -0.20 -3.73 -10.14
CA ILE A 54 -0.34 -3.20 -8.78
C ILE A 54 1.00 -3.33 -8.03
N ILE A 55 1.63 -4.51 -8.09
CA ILE A 55 2.93 -4.77 -7.46
C ILE A 55 4.02 -3.88 -8.07
N GLU A 56 4.13 -3.82 -9.40
CA GLU A 56 5.12 -3.00 -10.08
C GLU A 56 4.98 -1.51 -9.70
N ARG A 57 3.74 -1.01 -9.68
CA ARG A 57 3.46 0.38 -9.29
C ARG A 57 3.84 0.67 -7.84
N ALA A 58 3.58 -0.26 -6.92
CA ALA A 58 4.00 -0.12 -5.52
C ALA A 58 5.53 -0.04 -5.40
N VAL A 59 6.26 -0.89 -6.13
CA VAL A 59 7.73 -0.88 -6.16
C VAL A 59 8.27 0.45 -6.72
N VAL A 60 7.73 0.91 -7.86
CA VAL A 60 8.15 2.18 -8.46
C VAL A 60 7.89 3.36 -7.51
N ALA A 61 6.73 3.38 -6.84
CA ALA A 61 6.41 4.45 -5.89
C ALA A 61 7.32 4.41 -4.65
N ALA A 62 7.60 3.22 -4.11
CA ALA A 62 8.49 3.06 -2.95
C ALA A 62 9.90 3.58 -3.25
N LYS A 63 10.42 3.31 -4.45
CA LYS A 63 11.73 3.81 -4.90
C LYS A 63 11.72 5.32 -5.11
N ARG A 64 10.70 5.84 -5.81
CA ARG A 64 10.60 7.27 -6.14
C ARG A 64 10.49 8.16 -4.90
N GLU A 65 9.80 7.66 -3.87
CA GLU A 65 9.58 8.40 -2.61
C GLU A 65 10.61 8.01 -1.53
N PHE A 66 11.66 7.27 -1.91
CA PHE A 66 12.78 6.87 -1.05
C PHE A 66 12.37 6.07 0.21
N LEU A 67 11.31 5.28 0.12
CA LEU A 67 10.95 4.30 1.16
C LEU A 67 11.90 3.09 1.13
N VAL A 68 12.45 2.74 -0.02
CA VAL A 68 13.44 1.68 -0.15
C VAL A 68 14.53 2.10 -1.12
N ASP A 69 15.73 1.59 -0.91
CA ASP A 69 16.83 1.77 -1.85
C ASP A 69 16.57 1.00 -3.15
N ASP A 70 17.22 1.42 -4.22
CA ASP A 70 17.23 0.74 -5.52
C ASP A 70 18.08 -0.53 -5.46
N THR A 71 17.62 -1.51 -4.69
CA THR A 71 18.27 -2.81 -4.48
C THR A 71 17.25 -3.94 -4.62
N HIS A 72 17.74 -5.12 -4.99
CA HIS A 72 16.90 -6.31 -5.10
C HIS A 72 16.15 -6.63 -3.79
N MET A 73 16.78 -6.37 -2.64
CA MET A 73 16.16 -6.58 -1.32
C MET A 73 15.02 -5.59 -1.05
N GLY A 74 15.21 -4.31 -1.38
CA GLY A 74 14.18 -3.27 -1.24
C GLY A 74 12.98 -3.54 -2.14
N GLU A 75 13.23 -3.86 -3.41
CA GLU A 75 12.18 -4.21 -4.37
C GLU A 75 11.42 -5.47 -3.96
N GLY A 76 12.15 -6.52 -3.58
CA GLY A 76 11.57 -7.78 -3.12
C GLY A 76 10.72 -7.63 -1.86
N ALA A 77 11.13 -6.75 -0.94
CA ALA A 77 10.36 -6.47 0.27
C ALA A 77 9.04 -5.77 -0.05
N VAL A 78 9.06 -4.75 -0.92
CA VAL A 78 7.84 -4.05 -1.35
C VAL A 78 6.92 -4.99 -2.13
N ALA A 79 7.47 -5.75 -3.08
CA ALA A 79 6.69 -6.69 -3.87
C ALA A 79 6.05 -7.79 -2.99
N GLY A 80 6.82 -8.34 -2.06
CA GLY A 80 6.34 -9.36 -1.12
C GLY A 80 5.25 -8.83 -0.17
N ALA A 81 5.45 -7.65 0.42
CA ALA A 81 4.44 -7.01 1.28
C ALA A 81 3.17 -6.67 0.50
N THR A 82 3.30 -6.17 -0.74
CA THR A 82 2.15 -5.86 -1.60
C THR A 82 1.38 -7.15 -1.94
N HIS A 83 2.09 -8.21 -2.30
CA HIS A 83 1.48 -9.50 -2.62
C HIS A 83 0.69 -10.06 -1.44
N GLU A 84 1.24 -10.00 -0.22
CA GLU A 84 0.56 -10.43 1.01
C GLU A 84 -0.71 -9.61 1.30
N ALA A 85 -0.64 -8.27 1.13
CA ALA A 85 -1.82 -7.42 1.28
C ALA A 85 -2.92 -7.82 0.27
N LEU A 86 -2.54 -8.11 -0.99
CA LEU A 86 -3.48 -8.53 -2.02
C LEU A 86 -4.08 -9.92 -1.75
N GLN A 87 -3.32 -10.86 -1.17
CA GLN A 87 -3.82 -12.19 -0.82
C GLN A 87 -5.00 -12.15 0.15
N GLN A 88 -5.10 -11.13 1.00
CA GLN A 88 -6.24 -10.91 1.89
C GLN A 88 -7.49 -10.41 1.13
N ILE A 89 -7.31 -9.79 -0.04
CA ILE A 89 -8.37 -9.20 -0.87
C ILE A 89 -8.88 -10.19 -1.92
N ILE A 90 -7.99 -11.01 -2.50
CA ILE A 90 -8.31 -11.97 -3.58
C ILE A 90 -9.60 -12.77 -3.32
N PRO A 91 -9.83 -13.36 -2.12
CA PRO A 91 -11.03 -14.17 -1.88
C PRO A 91 -12.35 -13.41 -2.06
N LYS A 92 -12.34 -12.08 -1.87
CA LYS A 92 -13.52 -11.22 -2.04
C LYS A 92 -13.67 -10.69 -3.47
N ALA A 93 -12.58 -10.65 -4.24
CA ALA A 93 -12.49 -9.97 -5.53
C ALA A 93 -12.22 -10.91 -6.71
N PHE A 94 -12.25 -12.23 -6.50
CA PHE A 94 -11.96 -13.21 -7.53
C PHE A 94 -12.96 -13.09 -8.71
N GLY A 95 -12.44 -12.78 -9.90
CA GLY A 95 -13.26 -12.54 -11.09
C GLY A 95 -14.02 -11.21 -11.10
N LEU A 96 -13.72 -10.28 -10.19
CA LEU A 96 -14.36 -8.98 -10.07
C LEU A 96 -13.40 -7.82 -10.37
N ASN A 97 -13.98 -6.65 -10.61
CA ASN A 97 -13.23 -5.40 -10.73
C ASN A 97 -12.96 -4.78 -9.37
N LEU A 98 -11.81 -4.13 -9.22
CA LEU A 98 -11.44 -3.32 -8.07
C LEU A 98 -11.12 -1.90 -8.51
N GLY A 99 -11.35 -0.97 -7.59
CA GLY A 99 -10.82 0.38 -7.64
C GLY A 99 -10.40 0.79 -6.24
N GLY A 100 -9.19 1.31 -6.09
CA GLY A 100 -8.69 1.69 -4.78
C GLY A 100 -7.28 2.24 -4.81
N LYS A 101 -6.68 2.24 -3.62
CA LYS A 101 -5.37 2.84 -3.40
C LYS A 101 -4.51 1.95 -2.51
N ILE A 102 -3.23 1.92 -2.84
CA ILE A 102 -2.17 1.29 -2.08
C ILE A 102 -1.52 2.40 -1.26
N GLY A 103 -1.44 2.23 0.05
CA GLY A 103 -0.63 3.07 0.92
C GLY A 103 0.64 2.33 1.32
N LEU A 104 1.78 3.03 1.30
CA LEU A 104 3.06 2.51 1.72
C LEU A 104 3.61 3.42 2.81
N ALA A 105 4.24 2.83 3.83
CA ALA A 105 4.91 3.60 4.86
C ALA A 105 6.18 2.88 5.33
N ARG A 106 7.22 3.64 5.67
CA ARG A 106 8.44 3.13 6.29
C ARG A 106 8.90 4.02 7.43
N ARG A 107 9.39 3.38 8.49
CA ARG A 107 10.21 4.02 9.52
C ARG A 107 11.21 3.03 10.10
N GLY A 108 12.50 3.38 10.07
CA GLY A 108 13.57 2.48 10.46
C GLY A 108 13.50 1.17 9.70
N GLU A 109 13.44 0.06 10.43
CA GLU A 109 13.43 -1.28 9.85
C GLU A 109 12.03 -1.76 9.41
N HIS A 110 10.97 -0.98 9.65
CA HIS A 110 9.61 -1.42 9.37
C HIS A 110 9.09 -0.79 8.09
N LEU A 111 8.69 -1.63 7.14
CA LEU A 111 7.95 -1.28 5.92
C LEU A 111 6.55 -1.91 6.01
N SER A 112 5.51 -1.12 5.78
CA SER A 112 4.13 -1.62 5.68
C SER A 112 3.47 -1.16 4.40
N ILE A 113 2.64 -2.04 3.84
CA ILE A 113 1.83 -1.77 2.66
C ILE A 113 0.39 -2.11 3.02
N ALA A 114 -0.50 -1.16 2.78
CA ALA A 114 -1.92 -1.33 2.94
C ALA A 114 -2.60 -1.18 1.58
N VAL A 115 -3.61 -2.00 1.33
CA VAL A 115 -4.46 -1.88 0.16
C VAL A 115 -5.88 -1.65 0.66
N PHE A 116 -6.52 -0.58 0.21
CA PHE A 116 -7.92 -0.28 0.51
C PHE A 116 -8.66 -0.05 -0.79
N CYS A 117 -9.71 -0.83 -1.04
CA CYS A 117 -10.43 -0.77 -2.31
C CYS A 117 -11.91 -1.12 -2.18
N ALA A 118 -12.66 -0.63 -3.17
CA ALA A 118 -13.98 -1.13 -3.48
C ALA A 118 -13.86 -2.31 -4.47
N VAL A 119 -14.69 -3.32 -4.28
CA VAL A 119 -14.85 -4.47 -5.18
C VAL A 119 -16.22 -4.34 -5.85
N GLY A 120 -16.22 -4.22 -7.17
CA GLY A 120 -17.43 -4.01 -7.96
C GLY A 120 -18.16 -5.32 -8.24
N LEU A 121 -19.40 -5.42 -7.78
CA LEU A 121 -20.33 -6.51 -8.09
C LEU A 121 -21.70 -5.91 -8.50
N LEU A 122 -21.95 -5.78 -9.81
CA LEU A 122 -23.19 -5.21 -10.36
C LEU A 122 -23.48 -3.79 -9.80
N HIS A 123 -24.50 -3.66 -8.94
CA HIS A 123 -24.89 -2.41 -8.26
C HIS A 123 -24.39 -2.33 -6.80
N LEU A 124 -23.62 -3.32 -6.35
CA LEU A 124 -23.10 -3.44 -4.99
C LEU A 124 -21.60 -3.14 -5.00
N ASN A 125 -21.16 -2.32 -4.05
CA ASN A 125 -19.76 -2.03 -3.79
C ASN A 125 -19.40 -2.67 -2.44
N GLU A 126 -18.74 -3.83 -2.48
CA GLU A 126 -18.11 -4.41 -1.30
C GLU A 126 -16.80 -3.66 -1.01
N VAL A 127 -16.34 -3.64 0.24
CA VAL A 127 -15.08 -2.98 0.62
C VAL A 127 -14.10 -4.02 1.13
N ALA A 128 -12.85 -3.91 0.68
CA ALA A 128 -11.77 -4.79 1.09
C ALA A 128 -10.57 -3.98 1.58
N VAL A 129 -9.92 -4.52 2.61
CA VAL A 129 -8.65 -4.02 3.13
C VAL A 129 -7.69 -5.18 3.29
N GLY A 130 -6.43 -4.95 2.94
CA GLY A 130 -5.34 -5.89 3.17
C GLY A 130 -4.09 -5.17 3.65
N LEU A 131 -3.27 -5.85 4.45
CA LEU A 131 -2.01 -5.31 4.98
C LEU A 131 -0.89 -6.34 4.85
N GLY A 132 0.27 -5.90 4.37
CA GLY A 132 1.52 -6.65 4.43
C GLY A 132 2.59 -5.84 5.17
N HIS A 133 3.42 -6.52 5.94
CA HIS A 133 4.53 -5.92 6.69
C HIS A 133 5.84 -6.65 6.41
N ARG A 134 6.94 -5.92 6.28
CA ARG A 134 8.29 -6.49 6.24
C ARG A 134 9.19 -5.76 7.22
N ALA A 135 10.09 -6.51 7.85
CA ALA A 135 11.22 -5.96 8.56
C ALA A 135 12.43 -6.00 7.62
N ILE A 136 12.96 -4.85 7.24
CA ILE A 136 14.10 -4.69 6.33
C ILE A 136 15.09 -3.69 6.90
N LYS A 137 16.37 -4.07 6.93
CA LYS A 137 17.45 -3.21 7.42
C LYS A 137 17.78 -2.12 6.42
#